data_AF-A0A9D1VD96-F1
#
_entry.id   AF-A0A9D1VD96-F1
#
_cell.length_a   1.000
_cell.length_b   1.000
_cell.length_c   1.000
_cell.angle_alpha   90.00
_cell.angle_beta   90.00
_cell.angle_gamma   90.00
#
_symmetry.space_group_name_H-M   'P 1'
#
loop_
_entity.id
_entity.type
_entity.pdbx_description
1 polymer ?
#
loop_
_entity_poly.entity_id
_entity_poly.type
_entity_poly.pdbx_seq_one_letter_code
_entity_poly.pdbx_strand_id
1 'polypeptide(L)'
;MKKVFVSGAFNLLHAGHICFLQDARALGDYLIVSFPPADLLWKIFGRKSALADADKMAVLNALSMVDEVVLSTDDSEALSFESAFRASGAQVLAVTTDDLYMDAKSALCGDCGAEFVVLEKRPPEGKQTSSTEVLDRIKAPTHAPLRVDFAGGWLDVPNYAIPGEYIVNCAISPTVSLKEWLYRQGAGLGGSGGWSVLNGWDPVRSELGLGVGWQDPAVIAETGACVWKSGQYPVLEFKNTGEFLRGRMAVFDTRIHHNTPGLAALNRNFVKIARAGRVARLGVMQQDITTLAVAVQMSYRLQLDEGMEPLPEIGESIAMKYCGGGHGGYALYLYETPESREKALDTCLDLYPVEPYCRTFGKDEPVPWEPRYLQRLRDRGVIK
;
A
#
# COMPACT_ATOMS: atom_id res chain seq x y z
N MET A 1 3.75 -0.44 49.64
CA MET A 1 4.21 -0.71 48.28
C MET A 1 3.03 -0.57 47.35
N LYS A 2 3.00 0.47 46.52
CA LYS A 2 1.94 0.73 45.53
C LYS A 2 2.26 -0.05 44.25
N LYS A 3 1.45 -1.05 43.91
CA LYS A 3 1.57 -1.88 42.71
C LYS A 3 0.81 -1.26 41.55
N VAL A 4 1.47 -1.15 40.40
CA VAL A 4 0.92 -0.66 39.15
C VAL A 4 0.83 -1.82 38.18
N PHE A 5 -0.28 -1.89 37.44
CA PHE A 5 -0.52 -2.89 36.41
C PHE A 5 -0.66 -2.23 35.05
N VAL A 6 -0.05 -2.85 34.06
CA VAL A 6 -0.16 -2.49 32.65
C VAL A 6 -0.49 -3.74 31.85
N SER A 7 -1.38 -3.62 30.88
CA SER A 7 -1.64 -4.68 29.90
C SER A 7 -1.35 -4.21 28.48
N GLY A 8 -0.73 -5.06 27.67
CA GLY A 8 -0.47 -4.81 26.27
C GLY A 8 0.04 -6.04 25.52
N ALA A 9 -0.06 -6.03 24.19
CA ALA A 9 0.42 -7.16 23.38
C ALA A 9 1.96 -7.28 23.37
N PHE A 10 2.65 -6.14 23.51
CA PHE A 10 4.12 -5.99 23.47
C PHE A 10 4.79 -6.86 22.40
N ASN A 11 4.23 -6.84 21.18
CA ASN A 11 4.58 -7.81 20.14
C ASN A 11 6.04 -7.66 19.69
N LEU A 12 6.48 -6.41 19.52
CA LEU A 12 7.87 -6.03 19.32
C LEU A 12 8.12 -4.73 20.08
N LEU A 13 9.12 -4.72 20.97
CA LEU A 13 9.44 -3.54 21.76
C LEU A 13 10.02 -2.42 20.89
N HIS A 14 9.68 -1.19 21.27
CA HIS A 14 10.19 0.04 20.68
C HIS A 14 10.17 1.14 21.74
N ALA A 15 10.78 2.29 21.47
CA ALA A 15 10.97 3.33 22.47
C ALA A 15 9.65 3.83 23.11
N GLY A 16 8.56 3.92 22.33
CA GLY A 16 7.23 4.22 22.88
C GLY A 16 6.77 3.29 24.01
N HIS A 17 7.05 1.98 23.93
CA HIS A 17 6.78 1.06 25.04
C HIS A 17 7.67 1.35 26.25
N ILE A 18 8.94 1.67 26.02
CA ILE A 18 9.89 1.98 27.11
C ILE A 18 9.42 3.22 27.88
N CYS A 19 9.06 4.30 27.19
CA CYS A 19 8.56 5.52 27.82
C CYS A 19 7.24 5.26 28.57
N PHE A 20 6.30 4.52 27.97
CA PHE A 20 5.04 4.19 28.63
C PHE A 20 5.26 3.36 29.92
N LEU A 21 6.14 2.36 29.88
CA LEU A 21 6.44 1.53 31.05
C LEU A 21 7.20 2.33 32.13
N GLN A 22 8.05 3.28 31.76
CA GLN A 22 8.69 4.20 32.72
C GLN A 22 7.65 5.10 33.40
N ASP A 23 6.71 5.63 32.63
CA ASP A 23 5.65 6.51 33.14
C ASP A 23 4.70 5.73 34.06
N ALA A 24 4.35 4.50 33.68
CA ALA A 24 3.59 3.60 34.53
C ALA A 24 4.35 3.27 35.82
N ARG A 25 5.65 2.95 35.74
CA ARG A 25 6.48 2.67 36.92
C ARG A 25 6.55 3.84 37.89
N ALA A 26 6.48 5.08 37.40
CA ALA A 26 6.48 6.29 38.21
C ALA A 26 5.19 6.49 39.04
N LEU A 27 4.10 5.77 38.74
CA LEU A 27 2.84 5.83 39.49
C LEU A 27 2.85 5.02 40.79
N GLY A 28 3.91 4.23 41.04
CA GLY A 28 4.02 3.38 42.23
C GLY A 28 5.43 2.85 42.48
N ASP A 29 5.51 1.77 43.23
CA ASP A 29 6.75 1.14 43.72
C ASP A 29 7.05 -0.19 43.03
N TYR A 30 6.09 -0.77 42.30
CA TYR A 30 6.19 -2.12 41.71
C TYR A 30 5.35 -2.19 40.43
N LEU A 31 5.96 -2.48 39.28
CA LEU A 31 5.27 -2.56 37.99
C LEU A 31 5.08 -4.00 37.54
N ILE A 32 3.82 -4.37 37.31
CA ILE A 32 3.37 -5.64 36.77
C ILE A 32 2.95 -5.42 35.32
N VAL A 33 3.58 -6.15 34.41
CA VAL A 33 3.26 -6.10 32.97
C VAL A 33 2.58 -7.39 32.55
N SER A 34 1.42 -7.26 31.93
CA SER A 34 0.65 -8.38 31.41
C SER A 34 0.57 -8.38 29.89
N PHE A 35 0.68 -9.56 29.28
CA PHE A 35 0.49 -9.74 27.85
C PHE A 35 -0.26 -11.03 27.50
N PRO A 36 -1.00 -11.07 26.39
CA PRO A 36 -1.67 -12.28 25.89
C PRO A 36 -0.68 -13.25 25.23
N PRO A 37 -0.74 -14.57 25.55
CA PRO A 37 0.05 -15.58 24.85
C PRO A 37 -0.33 -15.63 23.36
N ALA A 38 0.53 -16.23 22.55
CA ALA A 38 0.41 -16.21 21.09
C ALA A 38 -0.96 -16.70 20.58
N ASP A 39 -1.49 -17.77 21.17
CA ASP A 39 -2.80 -18.33 20.79
C ASP A 39 -3.96 -17.40 21.13
N LEU A 40 -3.90 -16.72 22.29
CA LEU A 40 -4.90 -15.76 22.71
C LEU A 40 -4.84 -14.49 21.85
N LEU A 41 -3.63 -14.02 21.53
CA LEU A 41 -3.40 -12.90 20.63
C LEU A 41 -3.97 -13.16 19.23
N TRP A 42 -3.81 -14.39 18.73
CA TRP A 42 -4.39 -14.82 17.47
C TRP A 42 -5.91 -14.91 17.55
N LYS A 43 -6.44 -15.58 18.58
CA LYS A 43 -7.87 -15.84 18.74
C LYS A 43 -8.69 -14.56 18.89
N ILE A 44 -8.24 -13.63 19.73
CA ILE A 44 -8.98 -12.41 20.07
C ILE A 44 -8.71 -11.32 19.04
N PHE A 45 -7.44 -11.10 18.68
CA PHE A 45 -7.05 -9.92 17.89
C PHE A 45 -6.71 -10.24 16.44
N GLY A 46 -6.70 -11.51 16.04
CA GLY A 46 -6.31 -11.94 14.69
C GLY A 46 -4.84 -11.65 14.36
N ARG A 47 -3.99 -11.47 15.39
CA ARG A 47 -2.60 -11.04 15.22
C ARG A 47 -1.64 -12.16 15.55
N LYS A 48 -0.70 -12.41 14.64
CA LYS A 48 0.42 -13.32 14.91
C LYS A 48 1.45 -12.66 15.82
N SER A 49 1.87 -13.36 16.87
CA SER A 49 3.00 -12.92 17.70
C SER A 49 4.31 -12.96 16.91
N ALA A 50 5.13 -11.92 17.02
CA ALA A 50 6.44 -11.82 16.39
C ALA A 50 7.53 -12.55 17.19
N LEU A 51 7.35 -12.65 18.51
CA LEU A 51 8.22 -13.36 19.44
C LEU A 51 7.46 -14.55 20.05
N ALA A 52 8.20 -15.62 20.39
CA ALA A 52 7.68 -16.67 21.25
C ALA A 52 7.36 -16.11 22.64
N ASP A 53 6.37 -16.68 23.34
CA ASP A 53 5.93 -16.15 24.63
C ASP A 53 7.06 -16.15 25.66
N ALA A 54 7.90 -17.18 25.68
CA ALA A 54 9.07 -17.26 26.57
C ALA A 54 10.09 -16.14 26.30
N ASP A 55 10.38 -15.84 25.03
CA ASP A 55 11.30 -14.76 24.66
C ASP A 55 10.73 -13.40 25.07
N LYS A 56 9.43 -13.18 24.84
CA LYS A 56 8.75 -11.95 25.24
C LYS A 56 8.75 -11.77 26.76
N MET A 57 8.49 -12.84 27.53
CA MET A 57 8.64 -12.81 28.99
C MET A 57 10.06 -12.46 29.41
N ALA A 58 11.08 -13.10 28.82
CA ALA A 58 12.48 -12.85 29.19
C ALA A 58 12.90 -11.40 28.91
N VAL A 59 12.52 -10.86 27.75
CA VAL A 59 12.83 -9.47 27.38
C VAL A 59 12.13 -8.48 28.30
N LEU A 60 10.84 -8.67 28.60
CA LEU A 60 10.08 -7.78 29.48
C LEU A 60 10.62 -7.82 30.93
N ASN A 61 10.96 -9.00 31.46
CA ASN A 61 11.54 -9.15 32.79
C ASN A 61 12.94 -8.54 32.92
N ALA A 62 13.67 -8.38 31.80
CA ALA A 62 14.99 -7.75 31.80
C ALA A 62 14.92 -6.22 31.86
N LEU A 63 13.75 -5.61 31.65
CA LEU A 63 13.58 -4.17 31.69
C LEU A 63 13.66 -3.65 33.14
N SER A 64 14.57 -2.72 33.41
CA SER A 64 14.85 -2.22 34.76
C SER A 64 13.65 -1.63 35.53
N MET A 65 12.60 -1.22 34.83
CA MET A 65 11.38 -0.65 35.40
C MET A 65 10.25 -1.67 35.58
N VAL A 66 10.43 -2.92 35.13
CA VAL A 66 9.43 -3.99 35.25
C VAL A 66 9.83 -4.92 36.37
N ASP A 67 8.93 -5.13 37.32
CA ASP A 67 9.19 -5.95 38.50
C ASP A 67 8.59 -7.37 38.36
N GLU A 68 7.51 -7.52 37.58
CA GLU A 68 6.83 -8.79 37.34
C GLU A 68 6.21 -8.81 35.93
N VAL A 69 6.27 -9.97 35.27
CA VAL A 69 5.60 -10.20 33.99
C VAL A 69 4.66 -11.40 34.09
N VAL A 70 3.39 -11.20 33.73
CA VAL A 70 2.34 -12.22 33.82
C VAL A 70 1.64 -12.45 32.48
N LEU A 71 1.31 -13.71 32.19
CA LEU A 71 0.48 -14.03 31.03
C LEU A 71 -0.99 -13.75 31.34
N SER A 72 -1.69 -13.19 30.36
CA SER A 72 -3.13 -12.99 30.43
C SER A 72 -3.87 -14.22 29.85
N THR A 73 -5.03 -14.56 30.43
CA THR A 73 -5.71 -15.84 30.15
C THR A 73 -7.18 -15.68 29.78
N ASP A 74 -7.73 -14.47 29.95
CA ASP A 74 -9.16 -14.25 29.79
C ASP A 74 -9.52 -14.07 28.32
N ASP A 75 -10.60 -14.72 27.91
CA ASP A 75 -11.10 -14.72 26.54
C ASP A 75 -11.97 -13.47 26.26
N SER A 76 -11.38 -12.29 26.46
CA SER A 76 -12.06 -10.99 26.34
C SER A 76 -11.18 -10.00 25.61
N GLU A 77 -11.71 -9.34 24.58
CA GLU A 77 -10.96 -8.32 23.85
C GLU A 77 -10.66 -7.09 24.70
N ALA A 78 -11.62 -6.67 25.53
CA ALA A 78 -11.48 -5.52 26.40
C ALA A 78 -10.65 -5.82 27.66
N LEU A 79 -10.82 -7.02 28.21
CA LEU A 79 -10.35 -7.40 29.55
C LEU A 79 -9.62 -8.74 29.54
N SER A 80 -8.74 -8.98 28.56
CA SER A 80 -7.99 -10.25 28.44
C SER A 80 -7.14 -10.59 29.67
N PHE A 81 -6.91 -9.60 30.53
CA PHE A 81 -6.04 -9.61 31.71
C PHE A 81 -6.79 -9.52 33.04
N GLU A 82 -8.13 -9.60 33.05
CA GLU A 82 -8.95 -9.41 34.25
C GLU A 82 -8.52 -10.32 35.42
N SER A 83 -8.39 -11.62 35.18
CA SER A 83 -8.01 -12.59 36.21
C SER A 83 -6.62 -12.29 36.77
N ALA A 84 -5.68 -11.93 35.90
CA ALA A 84 -4.32 -11.55 36.30
C ALA A 84 -4.31 -10.25 37.12
N PHE A 85 -5.11 -9.25 36.72
CA PHE A 85 -5.22 -7.99 37.44
C PHE A 85 -5.79 -8.18 38.84
N ARG A 86 -6.91 -8.91 38.97
CA ARG A 86 -7.54 -9.22 40.27
C ARG A 86 -6.60 -9.99 41.20
N ALA A 87 -5.87 -10.98 40.67
CA ALA A 87 -4.92 -11.78 41.45
C ALA A 87 -3.68 -11.00 41.90
N SER A 88 -3.25 -10.00 41.11
CA SER A 88 -2.03 -9.23 41.37
C SER A 88 -2.10 -8.33 42.61
N GLY A 89 -3.32 -7.93 43.00
CA GLY A 89 -3.58 -6.93 44.03
C GLY A 89 -3.04 -5.54 43.66
N ALA A 90 -2.93 -5.23 42.36
CA ALA A 90 -2.51 -3.91 41.90
C ALA A 90 -3.52 -2.83 42.30
N GLN A 91 -3.00 -1.66 42.72
CA GLN A 91 -3.84 -0.51 43.10
C GLN A 91 -3.99 0.49 41.96
N VAL A 92 -3.24 0.34 40.87
CA VAL A 92 -3.33 1.20 39.69
C VAL A 92 -3.40 0.35 38.43
N LEU A 93 -4.32 0.67 37.53
CA LEU A 93 -4.29 0.24 36.14
C LEU A 93 -3.89 1.43 35.27
N ALA A 94 -2.72 1.35 34.65
CA ALA A 94 -2.25 2.39 33.73
C ALA A 94 -2.54 1.99 32.28
N VAL A 95 -3.17 2.89 31.53
CA VAL A 95 -3.49 2.73 30.10
C VAL A 95 -3.01 3.94 29.29
N THR A 96 -3.05 3.84 27.96
CA THR A 96 -2.74 4.97 27.06
C THR A 96 -3.99 5.73 26.64
N THR A 97 -3.83 6.98 26.20
CA THR A 97 -4.91 7.85 25.71
C THR A 97 -5.73 7.30 24.54
N ASP A 98 -5.18 6.36 23.77
CA ASP A 98 -5.82 5.73 22.61
C ASP A 98 -6.42 4.34 22.91
N ASP A 99 -6.64 4.02 24.17
CA ASP A 99 -7.26 2.76 24.57
C ASP A 99 -8.73 2.71 24.11
N LEU A 100 -9.10 1.64 23.39
CA LEU A 100 -10.44 1.48 22.84
C LEU A 100 -11.48 1.03 23.89
N TYR A 101 -11.02 0.59 25.07
CA TYR A 101 -11.84 -0.09 26.07
C TYR A 101 -11.78 0.60 27.44
N MET A 102 -11.60 1.94 27.44
CA MET A 102 -11.49 2.74 28.66
C MET A 102 -12.67 2.54 29.62
N ASP A 103 -13.90 2.49 29.11
CA ASP A 103 -15.10 2.32 29.94
C ASP A 103 -15.10 0.99 30.69
N ALA A 104 -14.79 -0.11 29.98
CA ALA A 104 -14.74 -1.45 30.58
C ALA A 104 -13.60 -1.55 31.61
N LYS A 105 -12.43 -0.97 31.31
CA LYS A 105 -11.27 -0.99 32.21
C LYS A 105 -11.47 -0.11 33.43
N SER A 106 -12.14 1.04 33.27
CA SER A 106 -12.50 1.93 34.37
C SER A 106 -13.52 1.26 35.31
N ALA A 107 -14.52 0.56 34.76
CA ALA A 107 -15.47 -0.22 35.55
C ALA A 107 -14.77 -1.32 36.37
N LEU A 108 -13.86 -2.09 35.74
CA LEU A 108 -13.05 -3.09 36.44
C LEU A 108 -12.25 -2.48 37.59
N CYS A 109 -11.66 -1.30 37.40
CA CYS A 109 -10.92 -0.61 38.46
C CYS A 109 -11.84 -0.21 39.61
N GLY A 110 -13.05 0.29 39.31
CA GLY A 110 -14.08 0.59 40.30
C GLY A 110 -14.44 -0.63 41.16
N ASP A 111 -14.65 -1.79 40.52
CA ASP A 111 -14.95 -3.05 41.20
C ASP A 111 -13.81 -3.56 42.09
N CYS A 112 -12.56 -3.29 41.70
CA CYS A 112 -11.36 -3.69 42.44
C CYS A 112 -10.91 -2.66 43.49
N GLY A 113 -11.52 -1.46 43.54
CA GLY A 113 -11.02 -0.36 44.35
C GLY A 113 -9.65 0.17 43.90
N ALA A 114 -9.33 0.04 42.62
CA ALA A 114 -8.08 0.49 42.01
C ALA A 114 -8.25 1.84 41.29
N GLU A 115 -7.14 2.57 41.17
CA GLU A 115 -7.05 3.83 40.43
C GLU A 115 -6.87 3.55 38.93
N PHE A 116 -7.73 4.13 38.08
CA PHE A 116 -7.58 4.07 36.63
C PHE A 116 -6.84 5.33 36.13
N VAL A 117 -5.65 5.14 35.56
CA VAL A 117 -4.79 6.25 35.12
C VAL A 117 -4.55 6.18 33.62
N VAL A 118 -4.86 7.27 32.92
CA VAL A 118 -4.60 7.42 31.48
C VAL A 118 -3.31 8.22 31.30
N LEU A 119 -2.34 7.65 30.59
CA LEU A 119 -1.05 8.24 30.29
C LEU A 119 -0.98 8.67 28.81
N GLU A 120 -0.43 9.86 28.56
CA GLU A 120 -0.11 10.30 27.22
C GLU A 120 1.08 9.52 26.65
N LYS A 121 1.06 9.25 25.35
CA LYS A 121 2.21 8.66 24.68
C LYS A 121 3.28 9.73 24.44
N ARG A 122 4.43 9.58 25.11
CA ARG A 122 5.58 10.48 24.98
C ARG A 122 6.73 9.81 24.22
N PRO A 123 6.73 9.83 22.88
CA PRO A 123 7.84 9.30 22.09
C PRO A 123 9.12 10.15 22.28
N PRO A 124 10.32 9.54 22.27
CA PRO A 124 11.58 10.24 22.55
C PRO A 124 11.93 11.38 21.57
N GLU A 125 11.59 11.24 20.28
CA GLU A 125 11.93 12.22 19.22
C GLU A 125 10.85 12.26 18.12
N GLY A 126 9.63 12.73 18.43
CA GLY A 126 8.60 12.93 17.40
C GLY A 126 7.72 11.70 17.12
N LYS A 127 7.50 11.35 15.84
CA LYS A 127 6.39 10.48 15.39
C LYS A 127 6.27 9.18 16.20
N GLN A 128 5.07 8.91 16.69
CA GLN A 128 4.73 7.67 17.39
C GLN A 128 4.91 6.46 16.46
N THR A 129 5.60 5.43 16.95
CA THR A 129 5.81 4.15 16.27
C THR A 129 5.07 3.05 17.02
N SER A 130 4.46 2.11 16.30
CA SER A 130 3.83 0.90 16.84
C SER A 130 4.59 -0.37 16.43
N SER A 131 4.42 -1.47 17.18
CA SER A 131 4.96 -2.78 16.77
C SER A 131 4.49 -3.19 15.37
N THR A 132 3.22 -2.91 15.03
CA THR A 132 2.65 -3.22 13.72
C THR A 132 3.41 -2.49 12.62
N GLU A 133 3.60 -1.17 12.75
CA GLU A 133 4.35 -0.38 11.77
C GLU A 133 5.79 -0.86 11.59
N VAL A 134 6.47 -1.26 12.69
CA VAL A 134 7.83 -1.81 12.59
C VAL A 134 7.83 -3.12 11.82
N LEU A 135 6.90 -4.03 12.15
CA LEU A 135 6.79 -5.33 11.48
C LEU A 135 6.43 -5.17 10.00
N ASP A 136 5.54 -4.25 9.67
CA ASP A 136 5.14 -4.01 8.29
C ASP A 136 6.28 -3.37 7.50
N ARG A 137 7.07 -2.48 8.11
CA ARG A 137 8.30 -1.95 7.51
C ARG A 137 9.38 -3.02 7.31
N ILE A 138 9.50 -4.00 8.20
CA ILE A 138 10.43 -5.13 8.04
C ILE A 138 9.98 -6.03 6.87
N LYS A 139 8.68 -6.22 6.69
CA LYS A 139 8.10 -7.03 5.61
C LYS A 139 8.03 -6.28 4.27
N ALA A 140 8.18 -4.96 4.29
CA ALA A 140 8.10 -4.13 3.10
C ALA A 140 9.14 -4.59 2.07
N PRO A 141 8.76 -4.73 0.78
CA PRO A 141 9.71 -5.11 -0.24
C PRO A 141 10.72 -3.98 -0.46
N THR A 142 11.95 -4.33 -0.87
CA THR A 142 12.98 -3.34 -1.20
C THR A 142 12.73 -2.64 -2.53
N HIS A 143 11.96 -3.29 -3.41
CA HIS A 143 11.55 -2.79 -4.71
C HIS A 143 10.05 -3.00 -4.91
N ALA A 144 9.38 -2.05 -5.56
CA ALA A 144 7.98 -2.15 -5.92
C ALA A 144 7.80 -1.87 -7.41
N PRO A 145 6.92 -2.60 -8.12
CA PRO A 145 6.53 -2.20 -9.46
C PRO A 145 5.71 -0.91 -9.41
N LEU A 146 5.64 -0.24 -10.55
CA LEU A 146 4.63 0.77 -10.83
C LEU A 146 3.56 0.14 -11.72
N ARG A 147 2.67 0.94 -12.30
CA ARG A 147 1.62 0.42 -13.17
C ARG A 147 1.30 1.30 -14.37
N VAL A 148 0.75 0.68 -15.40
CA VAL A 148 0.06 1.34 -16.52
C VAL A 148 -1.40 0.86 -16.57
N ASP A 149 -2.31 1.70 -17.06
CA ASP A 149 -3.71 1.33 -17.29
C ASP A 149 -4.05 1.32 -18.79
N PHE A 150 -4.78 0.28 -19.21
CA PHE A 150 -5.21 0.17 -20.61
C PHE A 150 -6.59 0.81 -20.81
N ALA A 151 -7.56 0.46 -19.96
CA ALA A 151 -8.92 0.99 -20.04
C ALA A 151 -9.70 0.79 -18.73
N GLY A 152 -10.85 1.47 -18.63
CA GLY A 152 -11.75 1.35 -17.48
C GLY A 152 -11.35 2.17 -16.26
N GLY A 153 -10.32 3.02 -16.37
CA GLY A 153 -9.94 3.94 -15.29
C GLY A 153 -11.12 4.83 -14.85
N TRP A 154 -11.14 5.23 -13.57
CA TRP A 154 -12.24 5.87 -12.85
C TRP A 154 -13.34 4.93 -12.36
N LEU A 155 -13.53 3.77 -12.97
CA LEU A 155 -14.51 2.77 -12.48
C LEU A 155 -14.01 2.05 -11.20
N ASP A 156 -12.76 2.29 -10.82
CA ASP A 156 -12.14 1.93 -9.55
C ASP A 156 -12.38 2.97 -8.44
N VAL A 157 -12.95 4.14 -8.77
CA VAL A 157 -13.37 5.11 -7.77
C VAL A 157 -14.76 4.69 -7.26
N PRO A 158 -14.96 4.47 -5.95
CA PRO A 158 -16.23 3.94 -5.42
C PRO A 158 -17.48 4.72 -5.85
N ASN A 159 -17.38 6.05 -5.97
CA ASN A 159 -18.49 6.92 -6.37
C ASN A 159 -18.88 6.80 -7.86
N TYR A 160 -17.99 6.25 -8.68
CA TYR A 160 -18.17 6.11 -10.13
C TYR A 160 -18.19 4.64 -10.59
N ALA A 161 -18.17 3.70 -9.63
CA ALA A 161 -18.17 2.28 -9.92
C ALA A 161 -19.47 1.85 -10.61
N ILE A 162 -19.34 0.99 -11.62
CA ILE A 162 -20.47 0.43 -12.37
C ILE A 162 -20.42 -1.10 -12.23
N PRO A 163 -21.38 -1.71 -11.51
CA PRO A 163 -21.43 -3.17 -11.36
C PRO A 163 -21.45 -3.90 -12.70
N GLY A 164 -20.62 -4.94 -12.83
CA GLY A 164 -20.48 -5.73 -14.06
C GLY A 164 -19.52 -5.16 -15.10
N GLU A 165 -18.90 -4.03 -14.82
CA GLU A 165 -17.86 -3.42 -15.67
C GLU A 165 -16.45 -3.69 -15.16
N TYR A 166 -15.44 -3.31 -15.95
CA TYR A 166 -14.06 -3.78 -15.75
C TYR A 166 -13.01 -2.67 -15.83
N ILE A 167 -11.97 -2.83 -15.02
CA ILE A 167 -10.73 -2.04 -15.04
C ILE A 167 -9.59 -2.96 -15.44
N VAL A 168 -8.76 -2.53 -16.38
CA VAL A 168 -7.68 -3.35 -16.93
C VAL A 168 -6.36 -2.59 -16.87
N ASN A 169 -5.41 -3.15 -16.11
CA ASN A 169 -4.12 -2.54 -15.83
C ASN A 169 -3.01 -3.59 -15.78
N CYS A 170 -1.76 -3.12 -15.79
CA CYS A 170 -0.59 -3.99 -15.70
C CYS A 170 0.45 -3.36 -14.78
N ALA A 171 0.96 -4.17 -13.85
CA ALA A 171 2.16 -3.81 -13.11
C ALA A 171 3.37 -3.87 -14.05
N ILE A 172 4.26 -2.89 -13.94
CA ILE A 172 5.39 -2.71 -14.87
C ILE A 172 6.73 -2.72 -14.16
N SER A 173 7.74 -3.09 -14.93
CA SER A 173 9.16 -2.91 -14.64
C SER A 173 9.79 -1.91 -15.62
N PRO A 174 10.89 -1.22 -15.24
CA PRO A 174 11.63 -1.38 -13.98
C PRO A 174 10.84 -1.02 -12.75
N THR A 175 11.17 -1.71 -11.67
CA THR A 175 10.69 -1.42 -10.33
C THR A 175 11.40 -0.20 -9.76
N VAL A 176 10.84 0.37 -8.72
CA VAL A 176 11.39 1.50 -7.96
C VAL A 176 11.75 1.08 -6.55
N SER A 177 12.68 1.80 -5.92
CA SER A 177 13.03 1.65 -4.51
C SER A 177 13.06 3.03 -3.82
N LEU A 178 13.16 3.05 -2.49
CA LEU A 178 13.33 4.30 -1.74
C LEU A 178 14.64 5.03 -2.06
N LYS A 179 15.62 4.34 -2.66
CA LYS A 179 16.92 4.91 -3.04
C LYS A 179 16.98 5.29 -4.51
N GLU A 180 16.28 4.55 -5.36
CA GLU A 180 16.33 4.67 -6.82
C GLU A 180 14.91 4.74 -7.37
N TRP A 181 14.54 5.92 -7.85
CA TRP A 181 13.20 6.20 -8.33
C TRP A 181 13.26 6.68 -9.79
N LEU A 182 13.14 5.73 -10.73
CA LEU A 182 13.40 5.94 -12.17
C LEU A 182 12.25 6.60 -12.95
N TYR A 183 11.28 7.22 -12.27
CA TYR A 183 10.12 7.84 -12.90
C TYR A 183 9.82 9.20 -12.29
N ARG A 184 9.30 10.14 -13.08
CA ARG A 184 8.83 11.42 -12.55
C ARG A 184 7.72 11.20 -11.52
N GLN A 185 7.87 11.81 -10.34
CA GLN A 185 6.86 11.72 -9.28
C GLN A 185 5.58 12.44 -9.69
N GLY A 186 4.44 11.91 -9.25
CA GLY A 186 3.12 12.48 -9.56
C GLY A 186 2.70 12.35 -11.03
N ALA A 187 3.27 11.41 -11.81
CA ALA A 187 3.08 11.36 -13.26
C ALA A 187 2.13 10.23 -13.77
N GLY A 188 1.19 9.78 -12.93
CA GLY A 188 0.10 8.87 -13.36
C GLY A 188 0.45 7.38 -13.45
N LEU A 189 1.59 6.94 -12.91
CA LEU A 189 2.03 5.53 -12.92
C LEU A 189 1.80 4.77 -11.59
N GLY A 190 0.98 5.31 -10.67
CA GLY A 190 0.75 4.70 -9.35
C GLY A 190 1.89 4.88 -8.35
N GLY A 191 2.60 6.00 -8.42
CA GLY A 191 3.74 6.28 -7.54
C GLY A 191 3.40 6.34 -6.04
N SER A 192 2.20 6.81 -5.67
CA SER A 192 1.72 6.81 -4.28
C SER A 192 1.56 5.40 -3.73
N GLY A 193 0.98 4.50 -4.52
CA GLY A 193 0.84 3.09 -4.20
C GLY A 193 2.20 2.42 -4.03
N GLY A 194 3.13 2.65 -4.98
CA GLY A 194 4.49 2.12 -4.91
C GLY A 194 5.26 2.62 -3.68
N TRP A 195 5.15 3.91 -3.36
CA TRP A 195 5.76 4.50 -2.17
C TRP A 195 5.18 3.92 -0.87
N SER A 196 3.87 3.71 -0.80
CA SER A 196 3.20 3.13 0.36
C SER A 196 3.66 1.69 0.61
N VAL A 197 3.74 0.88 -0.45
CA VAL A 197 4.25 -0.50 -0.39
C VAL A 197 5.69 -0.55 0.12
N LEU A 198 6.58 0.31 -0.41
CA LEU A 198 7.98 0.38 0.02
C LEU A 198 8.16 0.83 1.49
N ASN A 199 7.19 1.55 2.04
CA ASN A 199 7.18 1.95 3.45
C ASN A 199 6.46 0.95 4.37
N GLY A 200 5.91 -0.14 3.82
CA GLY A 200 5.16 -1.13 4.60
C GLY A 200 3.79 -0.63 5.03
N TRP A 201 3.19 0.32 4.31
CA TRP A 201 1.83 0.78 4.61
C TRP A 201 0.83 -0.04 3.80
N ASP A 202 -0.37 -0.28 4.35
CA ASP A 202 -1.48 -0.87 3.59
C ASP A 202 -1.91 0.11 2.51
N PRO A 203 -1.58 -0.15 1.24
CA PRO A 203 -1.68 0.85 0.20
C PRO A 203 -3.16 0.99 -0.25
N VAL A 204 -3.99 -0.04 -0.09
CA VAL A 204 -5.42 -0.02 -0.44
C VAL A 204 -6.22 0.73 0.60
N ARG A 205 -5.99 0.47 1.90
CA ARG A 205 -6.68 1.19 2.99
C ARG A 205 -6.29 2.67 3.03
N SER A 206 -5.03 2.99 2.73
CA SER A 206 -4.54 4.37 2.71
C SER A 206 -5.20 5.22 1.61
N GLU A 207 -5.52 4.61 0.47
CA GLU A 207 -6.12 5.32 -0.67
C GLU A 207 -7.66 5.37 -0.60
N LEU A 208 -8.35 4.30 -0.16
CA LEU A 208 -9.81 4.30 0.00
C LEU A 208 -10.31 5.38 0.98
N GLY A 209 -9.52 5.70 2.02
CA GLY A 209 -9.84 6.77 2.98
C GLY A 209 -9.82 8.19 2.39
N LEU A 210 -9.21 8.38 1.21
CA LEU A 210 -9.11 9.67 0.53
C LEU A 210 -10.14 9.85 -0.60
N GLY A 211 -11.00 8.85 -0.83
CA GLY A 211 -12.00 8.88 -1.90
C GLY A 211 -11.40 8.78 -3.32
N VAL A 212 -10.14 8.33 -3.44
CA VAL A 212 -9.47 8.09 -4.72
C VAL A 212 -9.67 6.63 -5.18
N GLY A 213 -9.32 6.35 -6.44
CA GLY A 213 -9.48 5.02 -7.04
C GLY A 213 -8.52 4.00 -6.45
N TRP A 214 -8.98 2.78 -6.20
CA TRP A 214 -8.19 1.73 -5.53
C TRP A 214 -7.23 0.97 -6.46
N GLN A 215 -7.20 1.27 -7.76
CA GLN A 215 -6.51 0.42 -8.73
C GLN A 215 -4.98 0.39 -8.54
N ASP A 216 -4.37 1.51 -8.16
CA ASP A 216 -2.92 1.68 -8.03
C ASP A 216 -2.34 0.71 -7.00
N PRO A 217 -2.81 0.70 -5.74
CA PRO A 217 -2.32 -0.22 -4.74
C PRO A 217 -2.68 -1.67 -5.03
N ALA A 218 -3.84 -1.92 -5.66
CA ALA A 218 -4.30 -3.26 -5.99
C ALA A 218 -3.40 -3.95 -7.02
N VAL A 219 -3.09 -3.27 -8.14
CA VAL A 219 -2.24 -3.87 -9.19
C VAL A 219 -0.78 -3.99 -8.77
N ILE A 220 -0.27 -3.05 -7.96
CA ILE A 220 1.11 -3.11 -7.45
C ILE A 220 1.28 -4.30 -6.50
N ALA A 221 0.27 -4.57 -5.67
CA ALA A 221 0.27 -5.73 -4.78
C ALA A 221 0.08 -7.06 -5.54
N GLU A 222 -0.85 -7.08 -6.51
CA GLU A 222 -1.22 -8.30 -7.23
C GLU A 222 -0.22 -8.71 -8.31
N THR A 223 0.38 -7.72 -8.99
CA THR A 223 1.30 -7.83 -10.13
C THR A 223 0.70 -8.53 -11.37
N GLY A 224 1.35 -8.40 -12.53
CA GLY A 224 0.90 -8.95 -13.81
C GLY A 224 -0.08 -8.05 -14.54
N ALA A 225 -0.70 -8.59 -15.61
CA ALA A 225 -1.79 -7.92 -16.32
C ALA A 225 -3.12 -8.39 -15.73
N CYS A 226 -3.82 -7.47 -15.08
CA CYS A 226 -4.98 -7.76 -14.25
C CYS A 226 -6.26 -7.21 -14.85
N VAL A 227 -7.34 -8.00 -14.73
CA VAL A 227 -8.71 -7.56 -14.99
C VAL A 227 -9.46 -7.57 -13.69
N TRP A 228 -9.96 -6.41 -13.31
CA TRP A 228 -10.70 -6.19 -12.08
C TRP A 228 -12.16 -5.89 -12.38
N LYS A 229 -13.06 -6.35 -11.50
CA LYS A 229 -14.45 -5.93 -11.51
C LYS A 229 -14.57 -4.55 -10.87
N SER A 230 -15.31 -3.66 -11.51
CA SER A 230 -15.65 -2.36 -10.95
C SER A 230 -16.52 -2.52 -9.71
N GLY A 231 -16.19 -1.75 -8.67
CA GLY A 231 -16.85 -1.84 -7.38
C GLY A 231 -16.19 -0.97 -6.32
N GLN A 232 -16.72 -1.05 -5.10
CA GLN A 232 -16.19 -0.30 -3.95
C GLN A 232 -14.80 -0.78 -3.50
N TYR A 233 -14.47 -2.05 -3.79
CA TYR A 233 -13.23 -2.69 -3.38
C TYR A 233 -12.63 -3.45 -4.57
N PRO A 234 -11.30 -3.65 -4.59
CA PRO A 234 -10.65 -4.44 -5.62
C PRO A 234 -11.16 -5.89 -5.60
N VAL A 235 -11.77 -6.31 -6.71
CA VAL A 235 -12.17 -7.71 -6.94
C VAL A 235 -11.52 -8.17 -8.24
N LEU A 236 -10.47 -8.98 -8.13
CA LEU A 236 -9.80 -9.55 -9.30
C LEU A 236 -10.74 -10.54 -9.99
N GLU A 237 -10.98 -10.36 -11.29
CA GLU A 237 -11.68 -11.36 -12.09
C GLU A 237 -10.70 -12.44 -12.56
N PHE A 238 -9.60 -12.03 -13.17
CA PHE A 238 -8.48 -12.89 -13.53
C PHE A 238 -7.22 -12.04 -13.79
N LYS A 239 -6.06 -12.69 -13.83
CA LYS A 239 -4.80 -12.10 -14.26
C LYS A 239 -4.00 -13.05 -15.13
N ASN A 240 -3.06 -12.51 -15.90
CA ASN A 240 -2.01 -13.27 -16.56
C ASN A 240 -0.64 -12.60 -16.33
N THR A 241 0.44 -13.26 -16.75
CA THR A 241 1.81 -12.73 -16.58
C THR A 241 2.09 -11.47 -17.40
N GLY A 242 1.25 -11.17 -18.39
CA GLY A 242 1.45 -10.10 -19.34
C GLY A 242 2.42 -10.45 -20.48
N GLU A 243 2.85 -11.71 -20.61
CA GLU A 243 3.93 -12.09 -21.55
C GLU A 243 3.71 -11.63 -23.00
N PHE A 244 2.46 -11.61 -23.47
CA PHE A 244 2.09 -11.11 -24.80
C PHE A 244 2.37 -9.60 -25.03
N LEU A 245 2.65 -8.86 -23.97
CA LEU A 245 3.02 -7.44 -23.95
C LEU A 245 4.53 -7.22 -23.86
N ARG A 246 5.31 -8.28 -23.62
CA ARG A 246 6.77 -8.17 -23.50
C ARG A 246 7.36 -7.64 -24.80
N GLY A 247 8.24 -6.64 -24.69
CA GLY A 247 8.82 -6.00 -25.85
C GLY A 247 7.91 -4.96 -26.52
N ARG A 248 6.66 -4.78 -26.08
CA ARG A 248 5.63 -4.08 -26.86
C ARG A 248 5.04 -2.85 -26.18
N MET A 249 5.53 -2.50 -24.99
CA MET A 249 5.09 -1.32 -24.24
C MET A 249 6.23 -0.33 -24.01
N ALA A 250 5.88 0.94 -24.04
CA ALA A 250 6.74 2.03 -23.61
C ALA A 250 5.91 3.14 -22.94
N VAL A 251 6.56 3.94 -22.09
CA VAL A 251 5.96 5.15 -21.52
C VAL A 251 6.71 6.38 -22.01
N PHE A 252 5.95 7.38 -22.44
CA PHE A 252 6.45 8.66 -22.92
C PHE A 252 6.27 9.73 -21.84
N ASP A 253 7.34 10.42 -21.45
CA ASP A 253 7.22 11.56 -20.53
C ASP A 253 6.78 12.80 -21.29
N THR A 254 5.52 13.21 -21.09
CA THR A 254 4.96 14.38 -21.78
C THR A 254 5.54 15.69 -21.30
N ARG A 255 6.29 15.70 -20.18
CA ARG A 255 6.78 16.89 -19.46
C ARG A 255 5.68 17.82 -18.92
N ILE A 256 4.44 17.66 -19.37
CA ILE A 256 3.27 18.36 -18.83
C ILE A 256 3.05 17.92 -17.37
N HIS A 257 2.80 18.90 -16.49
CA HIS A 257 2.47 18.62 -15.09
C HIS A 257 1.11 17.94 -15.00
N HIS A 258 1.07 16.80 -14.31
CA HIS A 258 -0.15 16.07 -14.03
C HIS A 258 -0.92 16.74 -12.89
N ASN A 259 -2.19 17.09 -13.09
CA ASN A 259 -3.04 17.69 -12.06
C ASN A 259 -4.32 16.87 -11.86
N THR A 260 -4.27 15.85 -11.02
CA THR A 260 -5.40 14.95 -10.73
C THR A 260 -6.56 15.61 -9.95
N PRO A 261 -6.32 16.47 -8.91
CA PRO A 261 -7.41 16.98 -8.07
C PRO A 261 -8.33 18.01 -8.74
N GLY A 262 -7.82 18.81 -9.69
CA GLY A 262 -8.61 19.84 -10.39
C GLY A 262 -9.62 19.31 -11.41
N LEU A 263 -9.59 18.01 -11.71
CA LEU A 263 -10.30 17.39 -12.82
C LEU A 263 -11.35 16.35 -12.39
N ALA A 264 -11.50 16.10 -11.08
CA ALA A 264 -12.51 15.18 -10.55
C ALA A 264 -13.95 15.65 -10.83
N ALA A 265 -14.13 16.94 -11.17
CA ALA A 265 -15.41 17.58 -11.48
C ALA A 265 -15.77 17.60 -12.98
N LEU A 266 -14.96 17.00 -13.86
CA LEU A 266 -15.30 16.91 -15.29
C LEU A 266 -16.46 15.93 -15.53
N ASN A 267 -17.38 16.30 -16.41
CA ASN A 267 -18.50 15.45 -16.79
C ASN A 267 -18.03 14.32 -17.73
N ARG A 268 -17.64 13.18 -17.15
CA ARG A 268 -17.10 12.03 -17.90
C ARG A 268 -18.18 11.13 -18.47
N ASN A 269 -17.91 10.54 -19.62
CA ASN A 269 -18.79 9.55 -20.22
C ASN A 269 -18.47 8.14 -19.70
N PHE A 270 -19.00 7.80 -18.53
CA PHE A 270 -18.76 6.50 -17.90
C PHE A 270 -19.23 5.30 -18.72
N VAL A 271 -20.23 5.46 -19.60
CA VAL A 271 -20.69 4.40 -20.51
C VAL A 271 -19.61 4.06 -21.55
N LYS A 272 -18.95 5.07 -22.12
CA LYS A 272 -17.83 4.88 -23.04
C LYS A 272 -16.60 4.30 -22.33
N ILE A 273 -16.31 4.75 -21.10
CA ILE A 273 -15.22 4.20 -20.25
C ILE A 273 -15.45 2.70 -20.00
N ALA A 274 -16.65 2.33 -19.58
CA ALA A 274 -17.06 0.95 -19.37
C ALA A 274 -16.91 0.10 -20.64
N ARG A 275 -17.33 0.63 -21.79
CA ARG A 275 -17.15 -0.05 -23.08
C ARG A 275 -15.68 -0.31 -23.40
N ALA A 276 -14.80 0.67 -23.17
CA ALA A 276 -13.35 0.48 -23.34
C ALA A 276 -12.82 -0.61 -22.39
N GLY A 277 -13.27 -0.62 -21.12
CA GLY A 277 -12.94 -1.66 -20.14
C GLY A 277 -13.32 -3.07 -20.61
N ARG A 278 -14.52 -3.26 -21.18
CA ARG A 278 -14.95 -4.56 -21.74
C ARG A 278 -14.07 -5.03 -22.90
N VAL A 279 -13.67 -4.12 -23.80
CA VAL A 279 -12.79 -4.46 -24.92
C VAL A 279 -11.38 -4.82 -24.40
N ALA A 280 -10.84 -4.05 -23.45
CA ALA A 280 -9.55 -4.36 -22.84
C ALA A 280 -9.55 -5.72 -22.14
N ARG A 281 -10.65 -6.06 -21.45
CA ARG A 281 -10.83 -7.38 -20.82
C ARG A 281 -10.71 -8.50 -21.85
N LEU A 282 -11.36 -8.36 -23.01
CA LEU A 282 -11.26 -9.35 -24.09
C LEU A 282 -9.82 -9.46 -24.63
N GLY A 283 -9.14 -8.32 -24.82
CA GLY A 283 -7.74 -8.30 -25.25
C GLY A 283 -6.81 -9.05 -24.29
N VAL A 284 -6.95 -8.82 -22.98
CA VAL A 284 -6.14 -9.53 -21.97
C VAL A 284 -6.53 -11.01 -21.86
N MET A 285 -7.83 -11.34 -21.95
CA MET A 285 -8.32 -12.73 -21.92
C MET A 285 -7.80 -13.56 -23.10
N GLN A 286 -7.73 -12.95 -24.29
CA GLN A 286 -7.26 -13.59 -25.51
C GLN A 286 -5.75 -13.44 -25.72
N GLN A 287 -5.07 -12.65 -24.87
CA GLN A 287 -3.66 -12.27 -25.04
C GLN A 287 -3.39 -11.62 -26.42
N ASP A 288 -4.36 -10.83 -26.89
CA ASP A 288 -4.29 -10.13 -28.18
C ASP A 288 -4.03 -8.64 -27.96
N ILE A 289 -2.84 -8.21 -28.39
CA ILE A 289 -2.42 -6.81 -28.28
C ILE A 289 -3.22 -5.90 -29.21
N THR A 290 -3.74 -6.40 -30.34
CA THR A 290 -4.51 -5.58 -31.28
C THR A 290 -5.85 -5.19 -30.68
N THR A 291 -6.57 -6.15 -30.09
CA THR A 291 -7.81 -5.87 -29.33
C THR A 291 -7.54 -4.95 -28.14
N LEU A 292 -6.41 -5.13 -27.44
CA LEU A 292 -6.04 -4.24 -26.34
C LEU A 292 -5.74 -2.81 -26.83
N ALA A 293 -5.07 -2.67 -27.96
CA ALA A 293 -4.78 -1.39 -28.61
C ALA A 293 -6.07 -0.65 -28.99
N VAL A 294 -7.09 -1.36 -29.48
CA VAL A 294 -8.42 -0.76 -29.72
C VAL A 294 -9.00 -0.17 -28.43
N ALA A 295 -8.91 -0.88 -27.31
CA ALA A 295 -9.40 -0.38 -26.01
C ALA A 295 -8.62 0.84 -25.50
N VAL A 296 -7.29 0.83 -25.67
CA VAL A 296 -6.42 1.96 -25.36
C VAL A 296 -6.79 3.18 -26.19
N GLN A 297 -6.99 3.01 -27.50
CA GLN A 297 -7.39 4.10 -28.40
C GLN A 297 -8.78 4.64 -28.09
N MET A 298 -9.72 3.78 -27.68
CA MET A 298 -11.03 4.22 -27.18
C MET A 298 -10.89 5.10 -25.95
N SER A 299 -10.04 4.70 -25.00
CA SER A 299 -9.73 5.49 -23.80
C SER A 299 -9.06 6.81 -24.14
N TYR A 300 -8.18 6.84 -25.14
CA TYR A 300 -7.52 8.08 -25.56
C TYR A 300 -8.47 9.05 -26.26
N ARG A 301 -9.40 8.58 -27.08
CA ARG A 301 -10.46 9.45 -27.64
C ARG A 301 -11.30 10.11 -26.56
N LEU A 302 -11.60 9.38 -25.47
CA LEU A 302 -12.25 9.95 -24.29
C LEU A 302 -11.41 11.05 -23.64
N GLN A 303 -10.11 10.83 -23.51
CA GLN A 303 -9.18 11.82 -22.98
C GLN A 303 -9.14 13.10 -23.83
N LEU A 304 -9.19 12.98 -25.15
CA LEU A 304 -9.31 14.12 -26.06
C LEU A 304 -10.68 14.82 -25.95
N ASP A 305 -11.77 14.07 -25.83
CA ASP A 305 -13.13 14.62 -25.57
C ASP A 305 -13.16 15.42 -24.24
N GLU A 306 -12.32 15.03 -23.26
CA GLU A 306 -12.13 15.72 -21.97
C GLU A 306 -11.20 16.94 -22.04
N GLY A 307 -10.65 17.26 -23.22
CA GLY A 307 -9.83 18.44 -23.46
C GLY A 307 -8.32 18.23 -23.20
N MET A 308 -7.84 16.99 -23.16
CA MET A 308 -6.41 16.71 -23.11
C MET A 308 -5.74 17.07 -24.45
N GLU A 309 -4.48 17.48 -24.38
CA GLU A 309 -3.69 17.78 -25.58
C GLU A 309 -3.43 16.48 -26.38
N PRO A 310 -3.37 16.56 -27.72
CA PRO A 310 -2.96 15.43 -28.53
C PRO A 310 -1.52 14.98 -28.22
N LEU A 311 -1.36 13.70 -27.95
CA LEU A 311 -0.08 13.02 -27.85
C LEU A 311 0.59 12.91 -29.24
N PRO A 312 1.92 13.05 -29.32
CA PRO A 312 2.65 12.90 -30.57
C PRO A 312 2.62 11.45 -31.07
N GLU A 313 2.61 11.26 -32.39
CA GLU A 313 2.83 9.94 -32.99
C GLU A 313 4.32 9.59 -32.89
N ILE A 314 4.65 8.46 -32.26
CA ILE A 314 6.04 8.04 -32.02
C ILE A 314 6.25 6.67 -32.67
N GLY A 315 7.02 6.66 -33.76
CA GLY A 315 7.27 5.45 -34.53
C GLY A 315 5.99 4.82 -35.08
N GLU A 316 5.96 3.49 -35.12
CA GLU A 316 4.82 2.70 -35.63
C GLU A 316 3.92 2.23 -34.47
N SER A 317 3.64 3.12 -33.50
CA SER A 317 2.78 2.78 -32.37
C SER A 317 1.34 2.49 -32.83
N ILE A 318 0.75 1.40 -32.35
CA ILE A 318 -0.61 0.96 -32.72
C ILE A 318 -1.71 1.57 -31.84
N ALA A 319 -1.34 2.05 -30.65
CA ALA A 319 -2.23 2.82 -29.77
C ALA A 319 -1.42 3.58 -28.71
N MET A 320 -2.02 4.66 -28.20
CA MET A 320 -1.44 5.47 -27.13
C MET A 320 -2.53 6.10 -26.27
N LYS A 321 -2.22 6.44 -25.01
CA LYS A 321 -3.08 7.20 -24.10
C LYS A 321 -2.29 7.79 -22.92
N TYR A 322 -2.81 8.81 -22.26
CA TYR A 322 -2.27 9.24 -20.96
C TYR A 322 -2.50 8.18 -19.89
N CYS A 323 -1.53 8.01 -18.99
CA CYS A 323 -1.66 7.16 -17.81
C CYS A 323 -2.41 7.85 -16.67
N GLY A 324 -3.07 7.07 -15.82
CA GLY A 324 -3.73 7.57 -14.62
C GLY A 324 -4.94 8.44 -14.90
N GLY A 325 -5.15 9.49 -14.10
CA GLY A 325 -6.29 10.40 -14.24
C GLY A 325 -6.26 11.30 -15.48
N GLY A 326 -5.21 11.23 -16.30
CA GLY A 326 -5.02 12.06 -17.50
C GLY A 326 -4.43 13.46 -17.25
N HIS A 327 -4.34 14.27 -18.31
CA HIS A 327 -3.78 15.63 -18.33
C HIS A 327 -2.33 15.74 -17.86
N GLY A 328 -1.42 15.12 -18.62
CA GLY A 328 0.03 15.19 -18.38
C GLY A 328 0.58 14.00 -17.59
N GLY A 329 1.85 14.08 -17.21
CA GLY A 329 2.59 12.93 -16.67
C GLY A 329 3.13 12.03 -17.78
N TYR A 330 2.99 10.71 -17.60
CA TYR A 330 3.36 9.73 -18.62
C TYR A 330 2.18 9.36 -19.52
N ALA A 331 2.48 8.99 -20.75
CA ALA A 331 1.56 8.34 -21.68
C ALA A 331 2.05 6.94 -22.05
N LEU A 332 1.16 5.96 -22.08
CA LEU A 332 1.41 4.60 -22.54
C LEU A 332 1.38 4.57 -24.07
N TYR A 333 2.35 3.89 -24.68
CA TYR A 333 2.41 3.56 -26.10
C TYR A 333 2.50 2.04 -26.26
N LEU A 334 1.69 1.50 -27.18
CA LEU A 334 1.70 0.10 -27.58
C LEU A 334 2.25 -0.07 -28.98
N TYR A 335 2.96 -1.17 -29.20
CA TYR A 335 3.62 -1.53 -30.45
C TYR A 335 3.25 -2.96 -30.84
N GLU A 336 3.05 -3.23 -32.13
CA GLU A 336 2.69 -4.58 -32.58
C GLU A 336 3.84 -5.59 -32.38
N THR A 337 5.07 -5.14 -32.59
CA THR A 337 6.28 -5.98 -32.51
C THR A 337 7.38 -5.34 -31.65
N PRO A 338 8.25 -6.14 -31.01
CA PRO A 338 9.41 -5.61 -30.29
C PRO A 338 10.32 -4.72 -31.14
N GLU A 339 10.53 -5.07 -32.40
CA GLU A 339 11.38 -4.32 -33.30
C GLU A 339 10.83 -2.92 -33.59
N SER A 340 9.50 -2.79 -33.73
CA SER A 340 8.86 -1.49 -33.92
C SER A 340 9.00 -0.58 -32.68
N ARG A 341 8.95 -1.17 -31.48
CA ARG A 341 9.21 -0.44 -30.23
C ARG A 341 10.67 0.01 -30.15
N GLU A 342 11.64 -0.87 -30.41
CA GLU A 342 13.06 -0.51 -30.32
C GLU A 342 13.42 0.64 -31.28
N LYS A 343 12.90 0.63 -32.50
CA LYS A 343 13.06 1.76 -33.44
C LYS A 343 12.49 3.07 -32.88
N ALA A 344 11.35 3.01 -32.19
CA ALA A 344 10.76 4.17 -31.54
C ALA A 344 11.60 4.69 -30.36
N LEU A 345 12.20 3.79 -29.57
CA LEU A 345 13.10 4.12 -28.45
C LEU A 345 14.42 4.75 -28.89
N ASP A 346 14.92 4.37 -30.06
CA ASP A 346 16.12 4.95 -30.67
C ASP A 346 15.87 6.36 -31.21
N THR A 347 14.65 6.64 -31.68
CA THR A 347 14.28 7.93 -32.28
C THR A 347 13.72 8.94 -31.29
N CYS A 348 13.06 8.50 -30.22
CA CYS A 348 12.44 9.37 -29.22
C CYS A 348 13.14 9.25 -27.86
N LEU A 349 13.84 10.32 -27.46
CA LEU A 349 14.60 10.37 -26.19
C LEU A 349 13.70 10.39 -24.94
N ASP A 350 12.46 10.87 -25.08
CA ASP A 350 11.45 10.98 -24.02
C ASP A 350 10.63 9.69 -23.84
N LEU A 351 10.92 8.67 -24.64
CA LEU A 351 10.27 7.37 -24.60
C LEU A 351 11.13 6.37 -23.83
N TYR A 352 10.53 5.64 -22.90
CA TYR A 352 11.20 4.69 -22.02
C TYR A 352 10.53 3.30 -22.11
N PRO A 353 11.32 2.22 -22.21
CA PRO A 353 10.75 0.88 -22.27
C PRO A 353 10.18 0.47 -20.92
N VAL A 354 9.01 -0.16 -20.94
CA VAL A 354 8.43 -0.81 -19.77
C VAL A 354 8.04 -2.23 -20.11
N GLU A 355 8.19 -3.13 -19.16
CA GLU A 355 7.87 -4.55 -19.34
C GLU A 355 6.85 -5.01 -18.30
N PRO A 356 5.95 -5.94 -18.64
CA PRO A 356 5.01 -6.50 -17.68
C PRO A 356 5.78 -7.15 -16.51
N TYR A 357 5.44 -6.78 -15.28
CA TYR A 357 6.01 -7.36 -14.07
C TYR A 357 4.96 -8.21 -13.38
N CYS A 358 5.17 -9.52 -13.37
CA CYS A 358 4.36 -10.48 -12.63
C CYS A 358 5.25 -11.24 -11.66
N ARG A 359 4.96 -11.15 -10.35
CA ARG A 359 5.66 -11.94 -9.35
C ARG A 359 5.31 -13.41 -9.54
N THR A 360 6.26 -14.20 -10.01
CA THR A 360 6.15 -15.66 -10.07
C THR A 360 6.77 -16.26 -8.81
N PHE A 361 6.34 -17.47 -8.40
CA PHE A 361 6.99 -18.18 -7.30
C PHE A 361 8.37 -18.70 -7.76
N GLY A 362 9.34 -17.80 -7.81
CA GLY A 362 10.73 -17.98 -8.24
C GLY A 362 11.53 -16.73 -7.88
N LYS A 363 12.87 -16.79 -7.87
CA LYS A 363 13.68 -15.59 -7.60
C LYS A 363 13.33 -14.51 -8.63
N ASP A 364 12.88 -13.34 -8.15
CA ASP A 364 12.65 -12.16 -8.96
C ASP A 364 13.95 -11.84 -9.74
N GLU A 365 13.94 -11.98 -11.06
CA GLU A 365 14.99 -11.40 -11.90
C GLU A 365 14.52 -9.99 -12.31
N PRO A 366 15.08 -8.92 -11.73
CA PRO A 366 14.77 -7.57 -12.19
C PRO A 366 15.21 -7.44 -13.65
N VAL A 367 14.42 -6.73 -14.47
CA VAL A 367 14.83 -6.29 -15.81
C VAL A 367 15.51 -4.93 -15.65
N PRO A 368 16.85 -4.84 -15.65
CA PRO A 368 17.55 -3.58 -15.47
C PRO A 368 17.35 -2.69 -16.71
N TRP A 369 17.20 -1.38 -16.51
CA TRP A 369 17.36 -0.43 -17.60
C TRP A 369 18.83 -0.31 -18.00
N GLU A 370 19.09 -0.37 -19.30
CA GLU A 370 20.43 -0.17 -19.86
C GLU A 370 21.01 1.21 -19.49
N PRO A 371 22.35 1.35 -19.40
CA PRO A 371 23.02 2.59 -19.02
C PRO A 371 22.58 3.83 -19.82
N ARG A 372 22.22 3.65 -21.10
CA ARG A 372 21.73 4.74 -21.95
C ARG A 372 20.43 5.37 -21.45
N TYR A 373 19.51 4.58 -20.91
CA TYR A 373 18.22 5.08 -20.39
C TYR A 373 18.43 5.82 -19.06
N LEU A 374 19.31 5.30 -18.20
CA LEU A 374 19.69 5.97 -16.96
C LEU A 374 20.38 7.32 -17.22
N GLN A 375 21.23 7.41 -18.24
CA GLN A 375 21.86 8.68 -18.64
C GLN A 375 20.80 9.70 -19.09
N ARG A 376 19.82 9.29 -19.92
CA ARG A 376 18.72 10.17 -20.34
C ARG A 376 17.93 10.73 -19.15
N LEU A 377 17.71 9.93 -18.10
CA LEU A 377 17.04 10.40 -16.88
C LEU A 377 17.88 11.39 -16.07
N ARG A 378 19.20 11.18 -15.97
CA ARG A 378 20.15 12.10 -15.29
C ARG A 378 20.27 13.43 -16.01
N ASP A 379 20.42 13.40 -17.33
CA ASP A 379 20.50 14.61 -18.17
C ASP A 379 19.27 15.51 -18.00
N ARG A 380 18.15 14.93 -17.55
CA ARG A 380 16.88 15.61 -17.31
C ARG A 380 16.59 15.92 -15.83
N GLY A 381 17.48 15.53 -14.92
CA GLY A 381 17.28 15.71 -13.48
C GLY A 381 16.13 14.89 -12.88
N VAL A 382 15.64 13.85 -13.57
CA VAL A 382 14.63 12.93 -13.01
C VAL A 382 15.24 12.10 -11.89
N ILE A 383 16.50 11.70 -12.06
CA ILE A 383 17.31 11.03 -11.04
C ILE A 383 18.62 11.79 -10.85
N LYS A 384 19.21 11.67 -9.65
CA LYS A 384 20.47 12.35 -9.30
C LYS A 384 21.71 11.68 -9.89
#